data_AF-A0A3D1GC02-F1
#
_entry.id   AF-A0A3D1GC02-F1
#
_cell.length_a   1.000
_cell.length_b   1.000
_cell.length_c   1.000
_cell.angle_alpha   90.00
_cell.angle_beta   90.00
_cell.angle_gamma   90.00
#
_symmetry.space_group_name_H-M   'P 1'
#
loop_
_entity.id
_entity.type
_entity.pdbx_description
1 polymer ?
#
loop_
_entity_poly.entity_id
_entity_poly.type
_entity_poly.pdbx_seq_one_letter_code
_entity_poly.pdbx_strand_id
1 'polypeptide(L)' 'MAKKQVFGSEALQQKASARRMAKVILSTKNESGKYSYREVMIDQDNVKDFIDKNKA' A
#
# COMPACT_ATOMS: atom_id res chain seq x y z
N MET A 1 27.55 -2.60 32.74
CA MET A 1 27.04 -3.28 31.52
C MET A 1 25.59 -2.91 31.34
N ALA A 2 25.30 -1.91 30.49
CA ALA A 2 23.93 -1.46 30.25
C ALA A 2 23.15 -2.57 29.53
N LYS A 3 22.02 -2.96 30.10
CA LYS A 3 21.11 -3.98 29.56
C LYS A 3 20.57 -3.44 28.23
N LYS A 4 21.12 -3.91 27.11
CA LYS A 4 20.71 -3.52 25.75
C LYS A 4 19.21 -3.82 25.63
N GLN A 5 18.39 -2.79 25.47
CA GLN A 5 16.93 -2.88 25.46
C GLN A 5 16.47 -3.61 24.19
N VAL A 6 16.28 -4.94 24.30
CA VAL A 6 16.00 -5.84 23.17
C VAL A 6 14.64 -5.56 22.50
N PHE A 7 13.70 -4.99 23.26
CA PHE A 7 12.34 -4.67 22.81
C PHE A 7 12.26 -3.70 21.62
N GLY A 8 13.21 -2.78 21.48
CA GLY A 8 13.23 -1.82 20.36
C GLY A 8 13.72 -2.45 19.05
N SER A 9 14.74 -3.30 19.14
CA SER A 9 15.36 -3.96 17.99
C SER A 9 14.44 -4.98 17.31
N GLU A 10 13.73 -5.80 18.08
CA GLU A 10 12.82 -6.80 17.53
C GLU A 10 11.57 -6.17 16.91
N ALA A 11 11.02 -5.12 17.54
CA ALA A 11 9.88 -4.38 17.00
C ALA A 11 10.23 -3.62 15.71
N LEU A 12 11.45 -3.07 15.61
CA LEU A 12 11.95 -2.44 14.38
C LEU A 12 12.17 -3.47 13.26
N GLN A 13 12.71 -4.65 13.58
CA GLN A 13 12.83 -5.75 12.61
C GLN A 13 11.48 -6.26 12.13
N GLN A 14 10.49 -6.41 13.02
CA GLN A 14 9.13 -6.79 12.65
C GLN A 14 8.45 -5.73 11.76
N LYS A 15 8.63 -4.43 12.06
CA LYS A 15 8.12 -3.35 11.21
C LYS A 15 8.80 -3.26 9.84
N ALA A 16 10.07 -3.65 9.76
CA ALA A 16 10.81 -3.71 8.49
C ALA A 16 10.41 -4.93 7.65
N SER A 17 10.03 -6.05 8.29
CA SER A 17 9.64 -7.30 7.63
C SER A 17 8.14 -7.41 7.33
N ALA A 18 7.31 -6.57 7.97
CA ALA A 18 5.89 -6.47 7.64
C ALA A 18 5.70 -5.85 6.25
N ARG A 19 5.02 -6.58 5.35
CA ARG A 19 4.61 -6.04 4.05
C ARG A 19 3.68 -4.87 4.27
N ARG A 20 4.05 -3.70 3.75
CA ARG A 20 3.20 -2.51 3.80
C ARG A 20 2.25 -2.58 2.61
N MET A 21 0.96 -2.76 2.89
CA MET A 21 -0.07 -2.81 1.86
C MET A 21 -0.75 -1.45 1.75
N ALA A 22 -1.10 -1.07 0.52
CA ALA A 22 -1.89 0.11 0.21
C ALA A 22 -3.21 -0.30 -0.44
N LYS A 23 -4.31 0.33 0.00
CA LYS A 23 -5.60 0.27 -0.68
C LYS A 23 -5.60 1.32 -1.78
N VAL A 24 -5.72 0.88 -3.03
CA VAL A 24 -5.87 1.76 -4.19
C VAL A 24 -7.31 1.73 -4.66
N ILE A 25 -7.87 2.92 -4.89
CA ILE A 25 -9.22 3.10 -5.43
C ILE A 25 -9.08 3.86 -6.75
N LEU A 26 -9.51 3.23 -7.84
CA LEU A 26 -9.55 3.85 -9.16
C LEU A 26 -10.98 4.17 -9.53
N SER A 27 -11.24 5.41 -9.93
CA SER A 27 -12.52 5.83 -10.47
C SER A 27 -12.46 5.92 -11.99
N THR A 28 -13.49 5.42 -12.66
CA THR A 28 -13.63 5.51 -14.12
C THR A 28 -14.98 6.13 -14.44
N LYS A 29 -14.98 7.21 -15.24
CA LYS A 29 -16.20 7.85 -15.71
C LYS A 29 -16.66 7.18 -17.00
N ASN A 30 -17.90 6.74 -17.05
CA ASN A 30 -18.49 6.22 -18.28
C ASN A 30 -19.08 7.33 -19.16
N GLU A 31 -19.49 6.99 -20.39
CA GLU A 31 -20.08 7.93 -21.35
C GLU A 31 -21.37 8.59 -20.83
N SER A 32 -22.13 7.88 -19.98
CA SER A 32 -23.32 8.41 -19.29
C SER A 32 -22.97 9.36 -18.13
N GLY A 33 -21.70 9.63 -17.87
CA GLY A 33 -21.22 10.53 -16.82
C GLY A 33 -21.21 9.95 -15.40
N LYS A 34 -21.53 8.67 -15.23
CA LYS A 34 -21.49 7.97 -13.94
C LYS A 34 -20.08 7.45 -13.67
N TYR A 35 -19.69 7.40 -12.39
CA TYR A 35 -18.42 6.84 -11.96
C TYR A 35 -18.59 5.40 -11.47
N SER A 36 -17.72 4.51 -11.93
CA SER A 36 -17.47 3.21 -11.31
C SER A 36 -16.17 3.26 -10.51
N TYR A 37 -16.11 2.48 -9.43
CA TYR A 37 -14.93 2.40 -8.58
C TYR A 37 -14.40 0.96 -8.55
N ARG A 38 -13.09 0.82 -8.66
CA ARG A 38 -12.38 -0.45 -8.46
C ARG A 38 -11.43 -0.30 -7.28
N GLU A 39 -11.55 -1.18 -6.30
CA GLU A 39 -10.70 -1.22 -5.13
C GLU A 39 -9.78 -2.44 -5.16
N VAL A 40 -8.49 -2.25 -4.90
CA VAL A 40 -7.51 -3.34 -4.81
C VAL A 40 -6.53 -3.05 -3.67
N MET A 41 -6.18 -4.10 -2.93
CA MET A 41 -5.07 -4.09 -1.98
C MET A 41 -3.80 -4.56 -2.69
N ILE A 42 -2.78 -3.70 -2.76
CA ILE A 42 -1.49 -4.03 -3.37
C ILE A 42 -0.36 -3.63 -2.44
N ASP A 43 0.84 -4.09 -2.74
CA ASP A 43 2.03 -3.66 -2.00
C ASP A 43 2.26 -2.16 -2.21
N GLN A 44 2.53 -1.47 -1.09
CA GLN A 44 3.41 -0.30 -0.94
C GLN A 44 4.01 0.23 -2.24
N ASP A 45 5.04 -0.51 -2.64
CA ASP A 45 6.02 -0.06 -3.61
C ASP A 45 5.48 -0.19 -5.05
N ASN A 46 4.43 -0.99 -5.24
CA ASN A 46 3.81 -1.27 -6.53
C ASN A 46 2.66 -0.31 -6.87
N VAL A 47 2.29 0.61 -5.97
CA VAL A 47 1.16 1.53 -6.17
C VAL A 47 1.34 2.38 -7.41
N LYS A 48 2.52 2.95 -7.62
CA LYS A 48 2.79 3.81 -8.76
C LYS A 48 2.59 3.07 -10.09
N ASP A 49 3.21 1.91 -10.23
CA ASP A 49 3.10 1.09 -11.43
C ASP A 49 1.68 0.60 -11.68
N PHE A 50 0.95 0.24 -10.61
CA PHE A 50 -0.44 -0.17 -10.72
C PHE A 50 -1.33 0.97 -11.24
N ILE A 51 -1.18 2.18 -10.70
CA ILE A 51 -1.93 3.35 -11.17
C ILE A 51 -1.55 3.64 -12.62
N ASP A 52 -0.26 3.69 -12.95
CA ASP A 52 0.19 4.01 -14.32
C ASP A 52 -0.31 3.01 -15.37
N LYS A 53 -0.40 1.71 -15.04
CA LYS A 53 -0.97 0.68 -15.92
C LYS A 53 -2.49 0.74 -16.09
N ASN A 54 -3.20 1.37 -15.16
CA ASN A 54 -4.68 1.38 -15.10
C ASN A 54 -5.27 2.79 -15.20
N LYS A 55 -4.46 3.80 -15.55
CA LYS A 55 -4.97 5.13 -15.92
C LYS A 55 -5.78 4.99 -17.22
N ALA A 56 -7.02 5.48 -17.17
CA ALA A 56 -7.91 5.61 -18.32
C ALA A 56 -7.63 6.90 -19.09
#